data_AF-A0A9P0CNS2-F1
#
_entry.id   AF-A0A9P0CNS2-F1
#
_cell.length_a   1.000
_cell.length_b   1.000
_cell.length_c   1.000
_cell.angle_alpha   90.00
_cell.angle_beta   90.00
_cell.angle_gamma   90.00
#
_symmetry.space_group_name_H-M   'P 1'
#
loop_
_entity.id
_entity.type
_entity.pdbx_description
1 polymer ?
#
loop_
_entity_poly.entity_id
_entity_poly.type
_entity_poly.pdbx_seq_one_letter_code
_entity_poly.pdbx_strand_id
1 'polypeptide(L)'
;MNVSDCLRDIYIGTFAEYITASNSLGAMVKEQSVLVNSLFKLEINLMQILQKYKKPVHPQEEDIFLEPIAKQINIIKNFTIENGRDCSYLHYISDSVDIFHWMKESDLEVFVERFSDYIIAYKDIYRDSSFGVKLSRWLETWTRILEEFSESVLTNFKTGLVWHGTENLPTQAVLGDKTEFRNYDHAALFKEINQGENITRILRRRNESAEATNSTSE
;
A
#
# COMPACT_ATOMS: atom_id res chain seq x y z
N MET A 1 -17.36 5.16 16.05
CA MET A 1 -16.64 4.87 14.79
C MET A 1 -15.99 3.52 14.98
N ASN A 2 -16.24 2.54 14.12
CA ASN A 2 -15.55 1.26 14.23
C ASN A 2 -14.09 1.49 13.78
N VAL A 3 -13.12 0.86 14.43
CA VAL A 3 -11.70 0.89 14.05
C VAL A 3 -11.49 0.47 12.58
N SER A 4 -12.39 -0.34 12.03
CA SER A 4 -12.41 -0.69 10.60
C SER A 4 -12.83 0.44 9.67
N ASP A 5 -13.50 1.48 10.17
CA ASP A 5 -14.05 2.56 9.35
C ASP A 5 -12.98 3.60 9.00
N CYS A 6 -12.05 3.91 9.91
CA CYS A 6 -11.08 5.00 9.70
C CYS A 6 -10.09 4.72 8.55
N LEU A 7 -9.49 3.53 8.46
CA LEU A 7 -8.60 3.17 7.35
C LEU A 7 -9.39 3.06 6.02
N ARG A 8 -10.65 2.63 6.10
CA ARG A 8 -11.54 2.57 4.94
C ARG A 8 -11.90 3.97 4.44
N ASP A 9 -12.12 4.93 5.34
CA ASP A 9 -12.43 6.32 5.02
C ASP A 9 -11.25 6.99 4.31
N ILE A 10 -10.01 6.75 4.77
CA ILE A 10 -8.80 7.18 4.06
C ILE A 10 -8.76 6.57 2.65
N TYR A 11 -9.07 5.27 2.53
CA TYR A 11 -9.03 4.55 1.25
C TYR A 11 -10.03 5.08 0.21
N ILE A 12 -11.27 5.35 0.63
CA ILE A 12 -12.31 5.86 -0.27
C ILE A 12 -12.21 7.38 -0.50
N GLY A 13 -11.55 8.10 0.40
CA GLY A 13 -11.34 9.55 0.34
C GLY A 13 -9.98 9.91 -0.24
N THR A 14 -9.05 10.31 0.62
CA THR A 14 -7.75 10.89 0.23
C THR A 14 -6.90 9.94 -0.62
N PHE A 15 -6.99 8.62 -0.39
CA PHE A 15 -6.31 7.64 -1.23
C PHE A 15 -6.87 7.59 -2.67
N ALA A 16 -8.18 7.72 -2.84
CA ALA A 16 -8.79 7.80 -4.17
C ALA A 16 -8.34 9.08 -4.92
N GLU A 17 -8.17 10.19 -4.20
CA GLU A 17 -7.57 11.41 -4.75
C GLU A 17 -6.11 11.17 -5.21
N TYR A 18 -5.30 10.49 -4.38
CA TYR A 18 -3.93 10.11 -4.72
C TYR A 18 -3.83 9.22 -5.96
N ILE A 19 -4.73 8.22 -6.10
CA ILE A 19 -4.78 7.38 -7.30
C ILE A 19 -5.11 8.22 -8.53
N THR A 20 -6.06 9.14 -8.41
CA THR A 20 -6.43 10.06 -9.50
C THR A 20 -5.25 10.97 -9.89
N ALA A 21 -4.55 11.54 -8.90
CA ALA A 21 -3.37 12.37 -9.13
C ALA A 21 -2.24 11.57 -9.78
N SER A 22 -1.95 10.37 -9.29
CA SER A 22 -0.94 9.44 -9.83
C SER A 22 -1.21 9.09 -11.29
N ASN A 23 -2.47 8.86 -11.66
CA ASN A 23 -2.87 8.56 -13.03
C ASN A 23 -2.66 9.73 -14.02
N SER A 24 -2.54 10.96 -13.51
CA SER A 24 -2.32 12.17 -14.32
C SER A 24 -0.85 12.47 -14.62
N LEU A 25 0.06 11.69 -14.01
CA LEU A 25 1.52 11.77 -14.12
C LEU A 25 2.06 10.70 -15.09
N GLY A 26 3.35 10.36 -14.98
CA GLY A 26 4.02 9.38 -15.83
C GLY A 26 3.67 7.92 -15.49
N ALA A 27 4.01 7.02 -16.41
CA ALA A 27 3.70 5.59 -16.31
C ALA A 27 4.26 4.95 -15.01
N MET A 28 5.49 5.28 -14.62
CA MET A 28 6.11 4.72 -13.42
C MET A 28 5.40 5.15 -12.13
N VAL A 29 4.97 6.41 -12.02
CA VAL A 29 4.19 6.89 -10.86
C VAL A 29 2.84 6.19 -10.78
N LYS A 30 2.19 6.00 -11.93
CA LYS A 30 0.95 5.22 -12.02
C LYS A 30 1.14 3.76 -11.63
N GLU A 31 2.23 3.12 -12.04
CA GLU A 31 2.52 1.73 -11.69
C GLU A 31 2.79 1.58 -10.18
N GLN A 32 3.59 2.48 -9.59
CA GLN A 32 3.82 2.48 -8.15
C GLN A 32 2.51 2.67 -7.37
N SER A 33 1.60 3.54 -7.85
CA SER A 33 0.32 3.77 -7.17
C SER A 33 -0.59 2.52 -7.17
N VAL A 34 -0.47 1.65 -8.18
CA VAL A 34 -1.15 0.34 -8.18
C VAL A 34 -0.59 -0.57 -7.09
N LEU A 35 0.74 -0.56 -6.88
CA LEU A 35 1.37 -1.33 -5.80
C LEU A 35 0.93 -0.82 -4.42
N VAL A 36 0.84 0.50 -4.24
CA VAL A 36 0.32 1.11 -3.01
C VAL A 36 -1.17 0.78 -2.82
N ASN A 37 -1.97 0.74 -3.89
CA ASN A 37 -3.37 0.33 -3.81
C ASN A 37 -3.53 -1.11 -3.30
N SER A 38 -2.65 -2.02 -3.73
CA SER A 38 -2.61 -3.38 -3.20
C SER A 38 -2.27 -3.40 -1.70
N LEU A 39 -1.36 -2.53 -1.23
CA LEU A 39 -1.04 -2.38 0.18
C LEU A 39 -2.26 -1.96 1.00
N PHE A 40 -2.99 -0.93 0.57
CA PHE A 40 -4.20 -0.48 1.26
C PHE A 40 -5.30 -1.55 1.31
N LYS A 41 -5.46 -2.34 0.24
CA LYS A 41 -6.41 -3.46 0.24
C LYS A 41 -6.03 -4.53 1.25
N LEU A 42 -4.73 -4.83 1.41
CA LEU A 42 -4.25 -5.77 2.42
C LEU A 42 -4.54 -5.27 3.84
N GLU A 43 -4.30 -3.98 4.12
CA GLU A 43 -4.64 -3.32 5.39
C GLU A 43 -6.14 -3.39 5.70
N ILE A 44 -7.00 -3.08 4.73
CA ILE A 44 -8.47 -3.16 4.91
C ILE A 44 -8.90 -4.61 5.17
N ASN A 45 -8.34 -5.57 4.43
CA ASN A 45 -8.64 -6.98 4.64
C ASN A 45 -8.20 -7.45 6.04
N LEU A 46 -7.04 -6.98 6.52
CA LEU A 46 -6.60 -7.23 7.89
C LEU A 46 -7.63 -6.68 8.88
N MET A 47 -8.10 -5.44 8.72
CA MET A 47 -9.13 -4.89 9.61
C MET A 47 -10.40 -5.73 9.66
N GLN A 48 -10.85 -6.25 8.52
CA GLN A 48 -12.00 -7.15 8.46
C GLN A 48 -11.74 -8.47 9.21
N ILE A 49 -10.51 -9.02 9.11
CA ILE A 49 -10.08 -10.20 9.84
C ILE A 49 -10.13 -9.95 11.35
N LEU A 50 -9.57 -8.81 11.81
CA LEU A 50 -9.56 -8.43 13.23
C LEU A 50 -10.98 -8.26 13.80
N GLN A 51 -11.92 -7.77 12.99
CA GLN A 51 -13.33 -7.62 13.38
C GLN A 51 -14.08 -8.95 13.43
N LYS A 52 -13.68 -9.93 12.60
CA LYS A 52 -14.41 -11.19 12.45
C LYS A 52 -13.90 -12.29 13.37
N TYR A 53 -12.58 -12.44 13.47
CA TYR A 53 -11.94 -13.55 14.16
C TYR A 53 -11.36 -13.15 15.52
N LYS A 54 -11.25 -14.13 16.42
CA LYS A 54 -10.56 -14.01 17.69
C LYS A 54 -9.05 -13.90 17.48
N LYS A 55 -8.37 -13.29 18.45
CA LYS A 55 -6.90 -13.29 18.50
C LYS A 55 -6.37 -14.73 18.43
N PRO A 56 -5.41 -15.02 17.53
CA PRO A 56 -4.77 -16.33 17.48
C PRO A 56 -4.11 -16.70 18.80
N VAL A 57 -4.10 -17.99 19.13
CA VAL A 57 -3.47 -18.50 20.36
C VAL A 57 -1.94 -18.54 20.20
N HIS A 58 -1.48 -18.84 18.99
CA HIS A 58 -0.07 -18.92 18.66
C HIS A 58 0.39 -17.66 17.92
N PRO A 59 1.42 -16.93 18.40
CA PRO A 59 1.90 -15.72 17.74
C PRO A 59 2.27 -15.92 16.26
N GLN A 60 2.70 -17.12 15.86
CA GLN A 60 3.03 -17.42 14.47
C GLN A 60 1.81 -17.38 13.53
N GLU A 61 0.60 -17.56 14.06
CA GLU A 61 -0.64 -17.44 13.28
C GLU A 61 -0.98 -15.98 13.00
N GLU A 62 -0.60 -15.06 13.90
CA GLU A 62 -0.73 -13.61 13.67
C GLU A 62 0.16 -13.17 12.49
N ASP A 63 1.38 -13.73 12.40
CA ASP A 63 2.33 -13.43 11.32
C ASP A 63 1.78 -13.77 9.92
N ILE A 64 0.92 -14.77 9.80
CA ILE A 64 0.29 -15.16 8.52
C ILE A 64 -0.48 -13.98 7.91
N PHE A 65 -1.07 -13.14 8.75
CA PHE A 65 -1.86 -11.99 8.30
C PHE A 65 -1.02 -10.73 8.06
N LEU A 66 0.13 -10.61 8.74
CA LEU A 66 1.01 -9.44 8.65
C LEU A 66 2.07 -9.57 7.56
N GLU A 67 2.53 -10.79 7.26
CA GLU A 67 3.55 -11.05 6.25
C GLU A 67 3.19 -10.52 4.85
N PRO A 68 1.93 -10.61 4.36
CA PRO A 68 1.55 -10.04 3.06
C PRO A 68 1.77 -8.52 2.98
N ILE A 69 1.45 -7.78 4.05
CA ILE A 69 1.63 -6.32 4.12
C ILE A 69 3.13 -6.01 4.06
N ALA A 70 3.95 -6.70 4.86
CA ALA A 70 5.40 -6.55 4.86
C ALA A 70 6.02 -6.84 3.47
N LYS A 71 5.58 -7.90 2.79
CA LYS A 71 6.01 -8.23 1.42
C LYS A 71 5.62 -7.13 0.44
N GLN A 72 4.41 -6.59 0.54
CA GLN A 72 3.94 -5.55 -0.36
C GLN A 72 4.73 -4.24 -0.18
N ILE A 73 5.06 -3.86 1.05
CA ILE A 73 5.97 -2.74 1.35
C ILE A 73 7.31 -2.94 0.63
N ASN A 74 7.92 -4.13 0.76
CA ASN A 74 9.18 -4.44 0.09
C ASN A 74 9.07 -4.40 -1.45
N ILE A 75 7.95 -4.83 -2.03
CA ILE A 75 7.70 -4.73 -3.48
C ILE A 75 7.72 -3.27 -3.92
N ILE A 76 7.07 -2.37 -3.17
CA ILE A 76 7.05 -0.93 -3.47
C ILE A 76 8.47 -0.34 -3.42
N LYS A 77 9.25 -0.70 -2.40
CA LYS A 77 10.64 -0.22 -2.25
C LYS A 77 11.55 -0.74 -3.35
N ASN A 78 11.44 -2.02 -3.70
CA ASN A 78 12.21 -2.61 -4.80
C ASN A 78 11.85 -2.00 -6.15
N PHE A 79 10.58 -1.69 -6.38
CA PHE A 79 10.15 -0.96 -7.58
C PHE A 79 10.87 0.39 -7.71
N THR A 80 11.02 1.15 -6.60
CA THR A 80 11.81 2.39 -6.61
C THR A 80 13.29 2.13 -6.83
N ILE A 81 13.87 1.06 -6.25
CA ILE A 81 15.29 0.73 -6.48
C ILE A 81 15.57 0.48 -7.98
N GLU A 82 14.65 -0.20 -8.66
CA GLU A 82 14.79 -0.52 -10.08
C GLU A 82 14.53 0.67 -11.01
N ASN A 83 13.57 1.54 -10.66
CA ASN A 83 13.06 2.59 -11.56
C ASN A 83 13.38 4.02 -11.11
N GLY A 84 13.93 4.22 -9.92
CA GLY A 84 14.12 5.53 -9.28
C GLY A 84 15.15 6.43 -9.97
N ARG A 85 16.06 5.84 -10.76
CA ARG A 85 16.97 6.60 -11.63
C ARG A 85 16.22 7.32 -12.76
N ASP A 86 15.18 6.68 -13.28
CA ASP A 86 14.38 7.22 -14.38
C ASP A 86 13.22 8.10 -13.87
N CYS A 87 12.74 7.82 -12.65
CA CYS A 87 11.71 8.60 -12.00
C CYS A 87 12.04 8.82 -10.51
N SER A 88 12.72 9.94 -10.22
CA SER A 88 13.15 10.26 -8.86
C SER A 88 11.99 10.51 -7.88
N TYR A 89 10.79 10.84 -8.38
CA TYR A 89 9.60 11.05 -7.54
C TYR A 89 9.16 9.79 -6.79
N LEU A 90 9.52 8.60 -7.28
CA LEU A 90 9.18 7.32 -6.64
C LEU A 90 9.74 7.21 -5.21
N HIS A 91 10.81 7.96 -4.90
CA HIS A 91 11.42 8.00 -3.57
C HIS A 91 10.50 8.60 -2.51
N TYR A 92 9.67 9.59 -2.84
CA TYR A 92 8.72 10.17 -1.88
C TYR A 92 7.77 9.12 -1.30
N ILE A 93 7.39 8.13 -2.10
CA ILE A 93 6.53 7.04 -1.65
C ILE A 93 7.37 5.99 -0.92
N SER A 94 8.46 5.49 -1.51
CA SER A 94 9.22 4.37 -0.91
C SER A 94 9.92 4.72 0.40
N ASP A 95 10.28 5.99 0.62
CA ASP A 95 10.99 6.40 1.81
C ASP A 95 10.03 6.58 3.01
N SER A 96 8.73 6.78 2.74
CA SER A 96 7.68 6.98 3.75
C SER A 96 6.69 5.81 3.88
N VAL A 97 6.69 4.84 2.94
CA VAL A 97 5.75 3.71 2.94
C VAL A 97 5.92 2.76 4.14
N ASP A 98 7.06 2.80 4.82
CA ASP A 98 7.26 1.98 6.02
C ASP A 98 6.29 2.34 7.17
N ILE A 99 5.60 3.49 7.11
CA ILE A 99 4.58 3.87 8.10
C ILE A 99 3.44 2.82 8.19
N PHE A 100 3.17 2.12 7.08
CA PHE A 100 2.21 1.03 7.02
C PHE A 100 2.74 -0.28 7.65
N HIS A 101 3.88 -0.26 8.34
CA HIS A 101 4.41 -1.40 9.10
C HIS A 101 4.12 -1.29 10.61
N TRP A 102 3.21 -0.41 11.03
CA TRP A 102 2.96 -0.09 12.43
C TRP A 102 2.49 -1.27 13.31
N MET A 103 1.91 -2.33 12.74
CA MET A 103 1.21 -3.40 13.46
C MET A 103 2.01 -4.11 14.57
N LYS A 104 3.34 -4.19 14.42
CA LYS A 104 4.23 -4.89 15.36
C LYS A 104 4.96 -3.96 16.30
N GLU A 105 4.70 -2.66 16.23
CA GLU A 105 5.45 -1.65 16.95
C GLU A 105 4.97 -1.57 18.40
N SER A 106 5.93 -1.56 19.32
CA SER A 106 5.65 -1.50 20.76
C SER A 106 5.21 -0.11 21.23
N ASP A 107 5.63 0.93 20.51
CA ASP A 107 5.33 2.32 20.80
C ASP A 107 4.97 3.04 19.49
N LEU A 108 3.67 3.24 19.27
CA LEU A 108 3.17 3.85 18.05
C LEU A 108 3.45 5.34 17.96
N GLU A 109 3.56 6.04 19.09
CA GLU A 109 3.86 7.47 19.09
C GLU A 109 5.27 7.71 18.56
N VAL A 110 6.24 6.99 19.13
CA VAL A 110 7.64 7.02 18.67
C VAL A 110 7.75 6.52 17.23
N PHE A 111 7.02 5.46 16.86
CA PHE A 111 7.06 4.93 15.51
C PHE A 111 6.54 5.95 14.47
N VAL A 112 5.38 6.56 14.71
CA VAL A 112 4.77 7.54 13.80
C VAL A 112 5.59 8.82 13.74
N GLU A 113 6.18 9.27 14.86
CA GLU A 113 7.03 10.47 14.91
C GLU A 113 8.23 10.38 13.95
N ARG A 114 8.75 9.18 13.67
CA ARG A 114 9.85 8.97 12.70
C ARG A 114 9.50 9.41 11.27
N PHE A 115 8.21 9.58 10.96
CA PHE A 115 7.75 10.00 9.63
C PHE A 115 7.40 11.50 9.57
N SER A 116 7.46 12.21 10.70
CA SER A 116 7.14 13.64 10.77
C SER A 116 8.06 14.50 9.89
N ASP A 117 9.34 14.18 9.83
CA ASP A 117 10.33 14.86 8.98
C ASP A 117 9.97 14.75 7.50
N TYR A 118 9.51 13.58 7.04
CA TYR A 118 9.03 13.42 5.67
C TYR A 118 7.80 14.28 5.41
N ILE A 119 6.81 14.27 6.30
CA ILE A 119 5.59 15.06 6.17
C ILE A 119 5.92 16.56 6.08
N ILE A 120 6.80 17.06 6.93
CA ILE A 120 7.23 18.46 6.94
C ILE A 120 7.95 18.80 5.63
N ALA A 121 8.94 17.99 5.24
CA ALA A 121 9.69 18.22 4.01
C ALA A 121 8.78 18.20 2.77
N TYR A 122 7.83 17.26 2.71
CA TYR A 122 6.93 17.15 1.56
C TYR A 122 5.99 18.36 1.46
N LYS A 123 5.52 18.89 2.59
CA LYS A 123 4.75 20.15 2.64
C LYS A 123 5.49 21.30 2.01
N ASP A 124 6.77 21.46 2.34
CA ASP A 124 7.57 22.54 1.78
C ASP A 124 7.78 22.33 0.27
N ILE A 125 8.04 21.09 -0.16
CA ILE A 125 8.24 20.74 -1.57
C ILE A 125 6.99 21.01 -2.41
N TYR A 126 5.81 20.51 -2.01
CA TYR A 126 4.62 20.68 -2.85
C TYR A 126 4.08 22.13 -2.85
N ARG A 127 4.43 22.93 -1.84
CA ARG A 127 4.13 24.38 -1.80
C ARG A 127 5.04 25.19 -2.71
N ASP A 128 6.22 24.68 -3.04
CA ASP A 128 7.10 25.33 -4.01
C ASP A 128 6.48 25.22 -5.42
N SER A 129 6.19 26.39 -6.00
CA SER A 129 5.70 26.53 -7.37
C SER A 129 6.61 25.88 -8.42
N SER A 130 7.92 25.75 -8.13
CA SER A 130 8.90 25.14 -9.03
C SER A 130 8.73 23.63 -9.21
N PHE A 131 8.09 22.96 -8.24
CA PHE A 131 7.87 21.51 -8.27
C PHE A 131 6.84 21.07 -9.32
N GLY A 132 5.97 22.00 -9.73
CA GLY A 132 5.01 21.81 -10.80
C GLY A 132 3.65 21.32 -10.32
N VAL A 133 2.58 21.94 -10.82
CA VAL A 133 1.21 21.81 -10.30
C VAL A 133 0.72 20.38 -10.13
N LYS A 134 0.95 19.50 -11.12
CA LYS A 134 0.51 18.10 -11.05
C LYS A 134 1.28 17.29 -10.00
N LEU A 135 2.59 17.50 -9.91
CA LEU A 135 3.45 16.83 -8.94
C LEU A 135 3.16 17.34 -7.53
N SER A 136 2.97 18.65 -7.36
CA SER A 136 2.54 19.26 -6.11
C SER A 136 1.23 18.64 -5.63
N ARG A 137 0.21 18.55 -6.50
CA ARG A 137 -1.08 17.94 -6.12
C ARG A 137 -0.92 16.46 -5.73
N TRP A 138 -0.12 15.72 -6.46
CA TRP A 138 0.15 14.31 -6.15
C TRP A 138 0.85 14.15 -4.79
N LEU A 139 1.93 14.91 -4.55
CA LEU A 139 2.66 14.83 -3.29
C LEU A 139 1.84 15.37 -2.11
N GLU A 140 1.01 16.39 -2.32
CA GLU A 140 0.03 16.88 -1.35
C GLU A 140 -0.93 15.76 -0.94
N THR A 141 -1.52 15.04 -1.89
CA THR A 141 -2.44 13.93 -1.57
C THR A 141 -1.74 12.79 -0.82
N TRP A 142 -0.49 12.47 -1.17
CA TRP A 142 0.31 11.50 -0.42
C TRP A 142 0.60 11.97 1.00
N THR A 143 0.99 13.24 1.17
CA THR A 143 1.28 13.83 2.48
C THR A 143 0.05 13.77 3.39
N ARG A 144 -1.13 14.11 2.86
CA ARG A 144 -2.40 14.01 3.60
C ARG A 144 -2.73 12.58 4.02
N ILE A 145 -2.45 11.59 3.18
CA ILE A 145 -2.60 10.17 3.55
C ILE A 145 -1.70 9.85 4.75
N LEU A 146 -0.44 10.26 4.75
CA LEU A 146 0.48 10.02 5.87
C LEU A 146 -0.05 10.66 7.16
N GLU A 147 -0.59 11.88 7.09
CA GLU A 147 -1.17 12.59 8.24
C GLU A 147 -2.43 11.91 8.77
N GLU A 148 -3.41 11.65 7.91
CA GLU A 148 -4.67 11.00 8.27
C GLU A 148 -4.41 9.58 8.80
N PHE A 149 -3.45 8.86 8.21
CA PHE A 149 -3.03 7.55 8.70
C PHE A 149 -2.37 7.62 10.07
N SER A 150 -1.45 8.58 10.27
CA SER A 150 -0.79 8.82 11.56
C SER A 150 -1.81 9.07 12.66
N GLU A 151 -2.75 9.98 12.42
CA GLU A 151 -3.83 10.30 13.36
C GLU A 151 -4.72 9.08 13.63
N SER A 152 -5.07 8.34 12.58
CA SER A 152 -5.90 7.14 12.67
C SER A 152 -5.24 6.05 13.51
N VAL A 153 -3.96 5.75 13.27
CA VAL A 153 -3.19 4.75 14.02
C VAL A 153 -3.08 5.15 15.49
N LEU A 154 -2.70 6.39 15.78
CA LEU A 154 -2.56 6.90 17.14
C LEU A 154 -3.89 7.00 17.89
N THR A 155 -5.01 7.20 17.20
CA THR A 155 -6.32 7.30 17.87
C THR A 155 -6.91 5.93 18.15
N ASN A 156 -6.80 5.00 17.21
CA ASN A 156 -7.57 3.76 17.24
C ASN A 156 -6.76 2.54 17.68
N PHE A 157 -5.43 2.59 17.62
CA PHE A 157 -4.59 1.42 17.83
C PHE A 157 -3.50 1.62 18.89
N LYS A 158 -3.64 2.57 19.82
CA LYS A 158 -2.63 2.89 20.86
C LYS A 158 -1.99 1.69 21.56
N THR A 159 -2.73 0.58 21.71
CA THR A 159 -2.28 -0.64 22.37
C THR A 159 -1.87 -1.76 21.40
N GLY A 160 -1.62 -1.43 20.13
CA GLY A 160 -1.37 -2.38 19.05
C GLY A 160 -2.66 -2.92 18.41
N LEU A 161 -2.54 -4.02 17.67
CA LEU A 161 -3.67 -4.67 16.99
C LEU A 161 -4.72 -5.18 17.98
N VAL A 162 -5.96 -4.76 17.79
CA VAL A 162 -7.10 -5.15 18.62
C VAL A 162 -8.01 -6.11 17.84
N TRP A 163 -8.19 -7.31 18.38
CA TRP A 163 -9.05 -8.34 17.83
C TRP A 163 -10.43 -8.24 18.49
N HIS A 164 -11.46 -7.91 17.70
CA HIS A 164 -12.84 -7.76 18.17
C HIS A 164 -13.71 -8.97 17.84
N GLY A 165 -13.22 -9.87 16.99
CA GLY A 165 -13.98 -10.98 16.49
C GLY A 165 -14.29 -12.07 17.50
N THR A 166 -15.34 -12.81 17.20
CA THR A 166 -15.83 -13.93 18.04
C THR A 166 -15.70 -15.28 17.35
N GLU A 167 -15.45 -15.28 16.04
CA GLU A 167 -15.25 -16.49 15.26
C GLU A 167 -13.84 -17.05 15.48
N ASN A 168 -13.69 -18.37 15.38
CA ASN A 168 -12.37 -18.98 15.36
C ASN A 168 -11.77 -18.78 13.96
N LEU A 169 -10.44 -18.68 13.89
CA LEU A 169 -9.74 -18.68 12.60
C LEU A 169 -10.13 -19.94 11.81
N PRO A 170 -10.24 -19.84 10.47
CA PRO A 170 -10.49 -21.01 9.63
C PRO A 170 -9.43 -22.08 9.92
N THR A 171 -9.83 -23.34 10.10
CA THR A 171 -8.96 -24.45 10.54
C THR A 171 -7.74 -24.67 9.61
N GLN A 172 -7.85 -24.27 8.35
CA GLN A 172 -6.76 -24.29 7.37
C GLN A 172 -5.73 -23.17 7.55
N ALA A 173 -6.00 -22.14 8.38
CA ALA A 173 -5.02 -21.15 8.81
C ALA A 173 -4.18 -21.62 10.02
N VAL A 174 -4.61 -22.67 10.72
CA VAL A 174 -4.06 -23.14 12.00
C VAL A 174 -3.25 -24.44 11.87
N LEU A 175 -3.56 -25.30 10.90
CA LEU A 175 -2.82 -26.56 10.71
C LEU A 175 -1.70 -26.40 9.68
N GLY A 176 -0.52 -26.07 10.20
CA GLY A 176 0.74 -26.09 9.50
C GLY A 176 1.01 -27.45 8.86
N ASP A 177 0.89 -27.51 7.53
CA ASP A 177 1.96 -28.11 6.74
C ASP A 177 2.68 -27.00 5.99
N LYS A 178 3.97 -26.80 6.31
CA LYS A 178 4.83 -25.76 5.72
C LYS A 178 5.06 -25.98 4.21
N THR A 179 4.55 -27.09 3.66
CA THR A 179 4.49 -27.40 2.24
C THR A 179 3.15 -27.12 1.57
N GLU A 180 2.04 -26.98 2.31
CA GLU A 180 0.69 -26.77 1.75
C GLU A 180 0.09 -25.39 2.00
N PHE A 181 0.69 -24.52 2.83
CA PHE A 181 0.41 -23.07 2.76
C PHE A 181 0.86 -22.44 1.43
N ARG A 182 1.61 -23.17 0.59
CA ARG A 182 1.83 -22.82 -0.83
C ARG A 182 0.62 -23.12 -1.72
N ASN A 183 -0.35 -23.90 -1.24
CA ASN A 183 -1.48 -24.43 -2.02
C ASN A 183 -2.85 -23.93 -1.55
N TYR A 184 -2.91 -23.01 -0.58
CA TYR A 184 -3.92 -21.97 -0.75
C TYR A 184 -3.61 -21.29 -2.06
N ASP A 185 -4.62 -21.15 -2.90
CA ASP A 185 -4.52 -20.40 -4.14
C ASP A 185 -4.38 -18.90 -3.80
N HIS A 186 -3.29 -18.55 -3.12
CA HIS A 186 -2.71 -17.22 -3.09
C HIS A 186 -2.55 -16.78 -4.56
N ALA A 187 -2.30 -17.67 -5.51
CA ALA A 187 -2.35 -17.31 -6.92
C ALA A 187 -3.77 -16.97 -7.45
N ALA A 188 -4.89 -17.33 -6.80
CA ALA A 188 -6.26 -16.93 -7.17
C ALA A 188 -6.70 -15.67 -6.43
N LEU A 189 -6.53 -15.61 -5.11
CA LEU A 189 -6.80 -14.40 -4.32
C LEU A 189 -5.89 -13.25 -4.78
N PHE A 190 -4.64 -13.57 -5.11
CA PHE A 190 -3.70 -12.65 -5.73
C PHE A 190 -3.75 -12.66 -7.28
N LYS A 191 -4.47 -13.54 -7.99
CA LYS A 191 -4.79 -13.31 -9.44
C LYS A 191 -5.81 -12.20 -9.59
N GLU A 192 -6.74 -12.10 -8.65
CA GLU A 192 -7.73 -11.03 -8.59
C GLU A 192 -7.05 -9.68 -8.26
N ILE A 193 -5.98 -9.70 -7.46
CA ILE A 193 -5.13 -8.54 -7.13
C ILE A 193 -4.06 -8.27 -8.22
N ASN A 194 -3.49 -9.30 -8.87
CA ASN A 194 -2.51 -9.25 -9.97
C ASN A 194 -3.15 -9.07 -11.36
N GLN A 195 -4.43 -8.69 -11.46
CA GLN A 195 -4.91 -8.09 -12.71
C GLN A 195 -4.10 -6.82 -13.08
N GLY A 196 -3.33 -6.26 -12.13
CA GLY A 196 -2.28 -5.26 -12.38
C GLY A 196 -1.12 -5.73 -13.27
N GLU A 197 -0.66 -6.99 -13.18
CA GLU A 197 0.44 -7.51 -14.03
C GLU A 197 0.01 -7.67 -15.50
N ASN A 198 -1.28 -7.94 -15.73
CA ASN A 198 -1.83 -7.93 -17.09
C ASN A 198 -1.90 -6.51 -17.65
N ILE A 199 -2.09 -5.49 -16.83
CA ILE A 199 -2.10 -4.09 -17.28
C ILE A 199 -0.70 -3.69 -17.77
N THR A 200 0.38 -4.02 -17.05
CA THR A 200 1.76 -3.69 -17.47
C THR A 200 2.12 -4.41 -18.79
N ARG A 201 1.71 -5.68 -18.97
CA ARG A 201 1.92 -6.40 -20.23
C ARG A 201 1.05 -5.91 -21.38
N ILE A 202 -0.20 -5.51 -21.12
CA ILE A 202 -1.12 -4.98 -22.14
C ILE A 202 -0.71 -3.56 -22.57
N LEU A 203 -0.23 -2.73 -21.64
CA LEU A 203 0.29 -1.40 -21.94
C LEU A 203 1.60 -1.47 -22.75
N ARG A 204 2.54 -2.34 -22.36
CA ARG A 204 3.78 -2.58 -23.12
C ARG A 204 3.46 -3.05 -24.55
N ARG A 205 2.53 -4.00 -24.70
CA ARG A 205 2.14 -4.55 -26.01
C ARG A 205 1.39 -3.53 -26.89
N ARG A 206 0.62 -2.60 -26.30
CA ARG A 206 -0.04 -1.50 -27.06
C ARG A 206 0.96 -0.46 -27.56
N ASN A 207 1.99 -0.12 -26.78
CA ASN A 207 3.03 0.80 -27.21
C ASN A 207 3.90 0.19 -28.34
N GLU A 208 4.29 -1.08 -28.22
CA GLU A 208 5.02 -1.81 -29.28
C GLU A 208 4.19 -1.91 -30.59
N SER A 209 2.87 -2.02 -30.48
CA SER A 209 1.96 -2.09 -31.65
C SER A 209 1.76 -0.72 -32.33
N ALA A 210 1.77 0.37 -31.56
CA ALA A 210 1.62 1.73 -32.09
C ALA A 210 2.89 2.24 -32.80
N GLU A 211 4.07 1.82 -32.33
CA GLU A 211 5.36 2.12 -32.98
C GLU A 211 5.59 1.30 -34.26
N ALA A 212 5.12 0.05 -34.30
CA ALA A 212 5.19 -0.80 -35.49
C ALA A 212 4.31 -0.30 -36.65
N THR A 213 3.15 0.31 -36.36
CA THR A 213 2.26 0.85 -37.41
C THR A 213 2.76 2.16 -38.03
N ASN A 214 3.62 2.91 -37.33
CA ASN A 214 4.19 4.16 -37.82
C ASN A 214 5.50 3.99 -38.61
N SER A 215 6.06 2.78 -38.64
CA SER A 215 7.34 2.47 -39.32
C SER A 215 7.16 1.67 -40.62
N THR A 216 5.91 1.42 -41.04
CA THR A 216 5.58 0.75 -42.32
C THR A 216 4.87 1.66 -43.34
N SER A 217 4.84 2.98 -43.08
CA SER A 217 4.25 3.98 -43.97
C SER A 217 5.30 5.00 -44.42
N GLU A 218 6.38 4.53 -45.06
CA GLU A 218 7.22 5.30 -45.99
C GLU A 218 7.62 4.41 -47.16
#